data_AF-A0A920IYL2-F1
#
_entry.id   AF-A0A920IYL2-F1
#
_cell.length_a   1.000
_cell.length_b   1.000
_cell.length_c   1.000
_cell.angle_alpha   90.00
_cell.angle_beta   90.00
_cell.angle_gamma   90.00
#
_symmetry.space_group_name_H-M   'P 1'
#
loop_
_entity.id
_entity.type
_entity.pdbx_description
1 polymer ?
#
loop_
_entity_poly.entity_id
_entity_poly.type
_entity_poly.pdbx_seq_one_letter_code
_entity_poly.pdbx_strand_id
1 'polypeptide(L)'
;MFFENVNEAAKDPILGLSEEFNKDKSPSKVNLAVGVYQDDNGKTTTFESVLEAEKILLDMDISKSYKPIDGDKGFVNSSMKW
;
A
#
# COMPACT_ATOMS: atom_id res chain seq x y z
N MET A 1 -6.87 26.05 -24.74
CA MET A 1 -7.23 24.67 -24.33
C MET A 1 -7.58 24.67 -22.84
N PHE A 2 -8.52 23.84 -22.39
CA PHE A 2 -9.07 23.85 -21.01
C PHE A 2 -8.01 23.70 -19.88
N PHE A 3 -6.85 23.09 -20.15
CA PHE A 3 -5.80 22.83 -19.16
C PHE A 3 -4.54 23.72 -19.29
N GLU A 4 -4.53 24.74 -20.14
CA GLU A 4 -3.33 25.58 -20.39
C GLU A 4 -2.76 26.27 -19.15
N ASN A 5 -3.57 26.53 -18.13
CA ASN A 5 -3.16 27.21 -16.90
C ASN A 5 -3.04 26.28 -15.69
N VAL A 6 -3.12 24.95 -15.89
CA VAL A 6 -2.93 23.99 -14.81
C VAL A 6 -1.44 23.68 -14.72
N ASN A 7 -0.79 24.23 -13.69
CA ASN A 7 0.61 23.95 -13.40
C ASN A 7 0.78 22.51 -12.91
N GLU A 8 1.89 21.88 -13.30
CA GLU A 8 2.27 20.55 -12.82
C GLU A 8 2.56 20.60 -11.31
N ALA A 9 2.04 19.63 -10.56
CA ALA A 9 2.37 19.48 -9.15
C ALA A 9 3.84 19.07 -8.99
N ALA A 10 4.45 19.42 -7.85
CA ALA A 10 5.79 18.95 -7.54
C ALA A 10 5.83 17.41 -7.51
N LYS A 11 6.91 16.82 -8.03
CA LYS A 11 7.14 15.37 -7.95
C LYS A 11 7.28 14.96 -6.49
N ASP A 12 6.70 13.80 -6.14
CA ASP A 12 6.88 13.22 -4.82
C ASP A 12 8.38 12.93 -4.58
N PRO A 13 8.99 13.53 -3.53
CA PRO A 13 10.40 13.33 -3.23
C PRO A 13 10.81 11.86 -3.04
N ILE A 14 9.88 10.98 -2.61
CA ILE A 14 10.21 9.56 -2.36
C ILE A 14 10.49 8.77 -3.64
N LEU A 15 9.90 9.19 -4.77
CA LEU A 15 9.95 8.42 -6.02
C LEU A 15 11.35 8.45 -6.67
N GLY A 16 12.14 9.49 -6.41
CA GLY A 16 13.52 9.58 -6.93
C GLY A 16 14.52 8.68 -6.19
N LEU A 17 14.29 8.44 -4.89
CA LEU A 17 15.24 7.74 -4.01
C LEU A 17 15.47 6.28 -4.42
N SER A 18 14.41 5.60 -4.88
CA SER A 18 14.54 4.22 -5.36
C SER A 18 15.34 4.13 -6.66
N GLU A 19 15.20 5.11 -7.55
CA GLU A 19 15.96 5.16 -8.79
C GLU A 19 17.44 5.44 -8.54
N GLU A 20 17.75 6.39 -7.65
CA GLU A 20 19.12 6.68 -7.22
C GLU A 20 19.77 5.48 -6.53
N PHE A 21 19.05 4.81 -5.61
CA PHE A 21 19.51 3.58 -4.99
C PHE A 21 19.81 2.49 -6.03
N ASN A 22 18.94 2.32 -7.05
CA ASN A 22 19.15 1.32 -8.09
C ASN A 22 20.36 1.64 -8.99
N LYS A 23 20.66 2.92 -9.23
CA LYS A 23 21.84 3.37 -10.01
C LYS A 23 23.16 3.18 -9.28
N ASP A 24 23.16 3.20 -7.95
CA ASP A 24 24.37 2.96 -7.15
C ASP A 24 24.88 1.52 -7.33
N LYS A 25 26.18 1.40 -7.66
CA LYS A 25 26.89 0.12 -7.88
C LYS A 25 27.61 -0.39 -6.64
N SER A 26 27.59 0.36 -5.54
CA SER A 26 28.22 -0.06 -4.29
C SER A 26 27.68 -1.43 -3.84
N PRO A 27 28.55 -2.42 -3.57
CA PRO A 27 28.12 -3.74 -3.11
C PRO A 27 27.57 -3.74 -1.68
N SER A 28 27.77 -2.66 -0.92
CA SER A 28 27.34 -2.50 0.47
C SER A 28 26.23 -1.45 0.66
N LYS A 29 25.53 -1.06 -0.42
CA LYS A 29 24.41 -0.11 -0.33
C LYS A 29 23.25 -0.69 0.47
N VAL A 30 22.56 0.16 1.22
CA VAL A 30 21.37 -0.20 2.01
C VAL A 30 20.22 0.74 1.64
N ASN A 31 19.05 0.19 1.35
CA ASN A 31 17.86 0.98 1.04
C ASN A 31 16.99 1.14 2.29
N LEU A 32 16.91 2.35 2.82
CA LEU A 32 16.01 2.73 3.93
C LEU A 32 14.91 3.71 3.48
N ALA A 33 14.78 3.97 2.19
CA ALA A 33 13.79 4.89 1.64
C ALA A 33 12.39 4.26 1.53
N VAL A 34 12.31 2.92 1.56
CA VAL A 34 11.07 2.16 1.37
C VAL A 34 10.33 2.07 2.71
N GLY A 35 9.19 2.75 2.80
CA GLY A 35 8.33 2.78 4.00
C GLY A 35 7.38 1.58 4.14
N VAL A 36 7.75 0.41 3.63
CA VAL A 36 6.97 -0.83 3.81
C VAL A 36 7.80 -1.88 4.54
N TYR A 37 7.11 -2.71 5.32
CA TYR A 37 7.75 -3.88 5.91
C TYR A 37 8.25 -4.81 4.80
N GLN A 38 9.49 -5.27 4.96
CA GLN A 38 10.11 -6.29 4.14
C GLN A 38 10.62 -7.40 5.06
N ASP A 39 10.51 -8.64 4.59
CA ASP A 39 11.11 -9.78 5.27
C ASP A 39 12.65 -9.78 5.15
N ASP A 40 13.28 -10.80 5.73
CA ASP A 40 14.74 -10.97 5.73
C ASP A 40 15.36 -11.07 4.32
N ASN A 41 14.54 -11.31 3.28
CA ASN A 41 14.96 -11.37 1.89
C ASN A 41 14.65 -10.07 1.12
N GLY A 42 14.19 -9.02 1.80
CA GLY A 42 13.81 -7.75 1.19
C GLY A 42 12.47 -7.81 0.44
N LYS A 43 11.61 -8.80 0.70
CA LYS A 43 10.31 -8.94 0.04
C LYS A 43 9.19 -8.37 0.91
N THR A 44 8.31 -7.58 0.30
CA THR A 44 7.03 -7.20 0.92
C THR A 44 6.11 -8.42 0.93
N THR A 45 5.90 -9.00 2.11
CA THR A 45 5.12 -10.22 2.28
C THR A 45 3.75 -9.93 2.89
N THR A 46 2.75 -10.72 2.49
CA THR A 46 1.40 -10.69 3.08
C THR A 46 1.33 -11.76 4.17
N PHE A 47 0.75 -11.42 5.32
CA PHE A 47 0.56 -12.37 6.42
C PHE A 47 -0.40 -13.51 6.04
N GLU A 48 -0.15 -14.71 6.55
CA GLU A 48 -0.99 -15.90 6.28
C GLU A 48 -2.45 -15.69 6.69
N SER A 49 -2.69 -15.01 7.81
CA SER A 49 -4.03 -14.67 8.29
C SER A 49 -4.80 -13.77 7.31
N VAL A 50 -4.10 -12.87 6.62
CA VAL A 50 -4.69 -11.98 5.61
C VAL A 50 -5.02 -12.78 4.36
N LEU A 51 -4.11 -13.64 3.89
CA LEU A 51 -4.35 -14.52 2.73
C LEU A 51 -5.54 -15.46 2.95
N GLU A 52 -5.70 -15.99 4.16
CA GLU A 52 -6.84 -16.86 4.47
C GLU A 52 -8.15 -16.08 4.52
N ALA A 53 -8.15 -14.87 5.10
CA ALA A 53 -9.32 -14.00 5.08
C ALA A 53 -9.76 -13.63 3.66
N GLU A 54 -8.82 -13.41 2.74
CA GLU A 54 -9.11 -13.15 1.32
C GLU A 54 -9.84 -14.32 0.65
N LYS A 55 -9.41 -15.56 0.90
CA LYS A 55 -10.11 -16.75 0.38
C LYS A 55 -11.52 -16.87 0.93
N ILE A 56 -11.69 -16.69 2.24
CA ILE A 56 -13.00 -16.73 2.89
C ILE A 56 -13.93 -15.69 2.26
N LEU A 57 -13.45 -14.47 2.06
CA LEU A 57 -14.24 -13.40 1.45
C LEU A 57 -14.64 -13.72 -0.01
N LEU A 58 -13.74 -14.37 -0.75
CA LEU A 58 -14.03 -14.82 -2.12
C LEU A 58 -15.13 -15.89 -2.14
N ASP A 59 -15.06 -16.87 -1.24
CA ASP A 59 -16.02 -17.97 -1.16
C ASP A 59 -17.41 -17.51 -0.67
N MET A 60 -17.48 -16.41 0.09
CA MET A 60 -18.73 -15.88 0.63
C MET A 60 -19.62 -15.16 -0.41
N ASP A 61 -19.10 -14.84 -1.60
CA ASP A 61 -19.81 -14.10 -2.68
C ASP A 61 -20.66 -12.92 -2.18
N ILE A 62 -20.05 -12.07 -1.34
CA ILE A 62 -20.74 -10.94 -0.73
C ILE A 62 -21.12 -9.88 -1.77
N SER A 63 -22.32 -9.32 -1.64
CA SER A 63 -22.78 -8.23 -2.49
C SER A 63 -21.82 -7.05 -2.46
N LYS A 64 -21.53 -6.50 -3.65
CA LYS A 64 -20.70 -5.31 -3.88
C LYS A 64 -21.54 -4.02 -3.95
N SER A 65 -22.80 -4.06 -3.50
CA SER A 65 -23.65 -2.87 -3.38
C SER A 65 -23.08 -1.88 -2.36
N TYR A 66 -23.60 -0.65 -2.41
CA TYR A 66 -23.18 0.41 -1.48
C TYR A 66 -23.27 -0.02 -0.02
N LYS A 67 -22.18 0.22 0.70
CA LYS A 67 -22.13 0.17 2.17
C LYS A 67 -22.40 1.56 2.76
N PRO A 68 -22.73 1.67 4.06
CA PRO A 68 -22.87 2.96 4.73
C PRO A 68 -21.63 3.83 4.59
N ILE A 69 -21.83 5.16 4.59
CA ILE A 69 -20.76 6.15 4.42
C ILE A 69 -19.66 6.05 5.50
N ASP A 70 -20.05 5.69 6.73
CA ASP A 70 -19.14 5.51 7.86
C ASP A 70 -18.37 4.18 7.80
N GLY A 71 -18.66 3.33 6.81
CA GLY A 71 -18.06 2.02 6.64
C GLY A 71 -18.84 0.87 7.28
N ASP A 72 -18.22 -0.32 7.26
CA ASP A 72 -18.79 -1.53 7.85
C ASP A 72 -18.72 -1.47 9.38
N LYS A 73 -19.86 -1.61 10.07
CA LYS A 73 -19.91 -1.52 11.54
C LYS A 73 -19.03 -2.56 12.23
N GLY A 74 -18.89 -3.75 11.65
CA GLY A 74 -18.03 -4.81 12.18
C GLY A 74 -16.55 -4.41 12.11
N PHE A 75 -16.13 -3.82 10.99
CA PHE A 75 -14.79 -3.25 10.84
C PHE A 75 -14.54 -2.12 11.84
N VAL A 76 -15.40 -1.08 11.83
CA VAL A 76 -15.26 0.10 12.71
C VAL A 76 -15.15 -0.30 14.18
N ASN A 77 -16.07 -1.14 14.66
CA ASN A 77 -16.06 -1.59 16.05
C ASN A 77 -14.84 -2.44 16.40
N SER A 78 -14.27 -3.19 15.45
CA SER A 78 -13.12 -4.05 15.72
C SER A 78 -11.81 -3.27 15.68
N SER A 79 -11.69 -2.28 14.79
CA SER A 79 -10.50 -1.42 14.69
C SER A 79 -10.31 -0.50 15.90
N MET A 80 -11.39 -0.15 16.61
CA MET A 80 -11.32 0.70 17.81
C MET A 80 -11.00 -0.04 19.11
N LYS A 81 -10.90 -1.38 19.09
CA LYS A 81 -10.70 -2.20 20.30
C LYS A 81 -9.24 -2.31 20.76
N TRP A 82 -8.31 -1.77 20.00
CA TRP A 82 -6.87 -1.90 20.23
C TRP A 82 -6.28 -0.59 20.75
#